data_AF-A0A2N3HQV9-F1
#
_entry.id   AF-A0A2N3HQV9-F1
#
_cell.length_a   1.000
_cell.length_b   1.000
_cell.length_c   1.000
_cell.angle_alpha   90.00
_cell.angle_beta   90.00
_cell.angle_gamma   90.00
#
_symmetry.space_group_name_H-M   'P 1'
#
loop_
_entity.id
_entity.type
_entity.pdbx_description
1 polymer ?
#
loop_
_entity_poly.entity_id
_entity_poly.type
_entity_poly.pdbx_seq_one_letter_code
_entity_poly.pdbx_strand_id
1 'polypeptide(L)'
;MEKFELNPTEYPLGKRIKKELSLLALLIIILLFFVGINVVYLTTVLFMYTLLLLLKRNRIIYKIEFNDSTKELKLFYYYLIFFRGSENINYHKTVYKMSLKRYGFGSAIETLELFKGKILVGEIRKEGKWKWTEDNINNLDKKLTIITNSKIT
;
A
#
# COMPACT_ATOMS: atom_id res chain seq x y z
N MET A 1 -21.36 -1.37 -10.77
CA MET A 1 -20.26 -1.51 -9.79
C MET A 1 -18.98 -1.60 -10.59
N GLU A 2 -18.17 -0.55 -10.54
CA GLU A 2 -16.92 -0.46 -11.31
C GLU A 2 -15.76 -0.93 -10.43
N LYS A 3 -14.82 -1.69 -11.00
CA LYS A 3 -13.72 -2.28 -10.24
C LYS A 3 -12.39 -2.13 -10.98
N PHE A 4 -11.35 -1.85 -10.21
CA PHE A 4 -9.98 -1.83 -10.68
C PHE A 4 -9.18 -2.85 -9.88
N GLU A 5 -8.50 -3.75 -10.58
CA GLU A 5 -7.79 -4.89 -9.98
C GLU A 5 -6.35 -4.93 -10.49
N LEU A 6 -5.41 -5.19 -9.58
CA LEU A 6 -4.03 -5.50 -9.92
C LEU A 6 -3.98 -6.90 -10.54
N ASN A 7 -3.34 -7.04 -11.69
CA ASN A 7 -3.24 -8.33 -12.35
C ASN A 7 -2.46 -9.33 -11.46
N PRO A 8 -3.01 -10.51 -11.13
CA PRO A 8 -2.33 -11.48 -10.26
C PRO A 8 -0.97 -11.93 -10.80
N THR A 9 -0.78 -11.95 -12.11
CA THR A 9 0.49 -12.31 -12.76
C THR A 9 1.57 -11.24 -12.58
N GLU A 10 1.16 -9.98 -12.44
CA GLU A 10 2.05 -8.85 -12.15
C GLU A 10 2.44 -8.80 -10.66
N TYR A 11 1.79 -9.61 -9.81
CA TYR A 11 2.04 -9.66 -8.36
C TYR A 11 2.11 -11.09 -7.79
N PRO A 12 3.23 -11.80 -7.97
CA PRO A 12 3.47 -13.02 -7.22
C PRO A 12 3.79 -12.67 -5.75
N LEU A 13 2.78 -12.80 -4.87
CA LEU A 13 2.89 -12.67 -3.40
C LEU A 13 4.16 -13.32 -2.84
N GLY A 14 4.50 -14.52 -3.34
CA GLY A 14 5.70 -15.26 -2.92
C GLY A 14 7.02 -14.52 -3.17
N LYS A 15 7.15 -13.76 -4.26
CA LYS A 15 8.36 -12.95 -4.50
C LYS A 15 8.50 -11.85 -3.45
N ARG A 16 7.38 -11.28 -2.98
CA ARG A 16 7.41 -10.25 -1.93
C ARG A 16 7.74 -10.85 -0.57
N ILE A 17 7.08 -11.94 -0.19
CA ILE A 17 7.38 -12.66 1.06
C ILE A 17 8.87 -12.99 1.12
N LYS A 18 9.42 -13.56 0.03
CA LYS A 18 10.86 -13.85 -0.06
C LYS A 18 11.72 -12.60 0.16
N LYS A 19 11.40 -11.49 -0.52
CA LYS A 19 12.18 -10.25 -0.42
C LYS A 19 12.18 -9.67 1.01
N GLU A 20 11.01 -9.62 1.64
CA GLU A 20 10.86 -9.08 3.00
C GLU A 20 11.54 -10.00 4.03
N LEU A 21 11.37 -11.32 3.91
CA LEU A 21 12.08 -12.28 4.75
C LEU A 21 13.60 -12.22 4.55
N SER A 22 14.09 -12.01 3.32
CA SER A 22 15.53 -11.81 3.07
C SER A 22 16.06 -10.54 3.73
N LEU A 23 15.27 -9.46 3.74
CA LEU A 23 15.64 -8.23 4.43
C LEU A 23 15.71 -8.46 5.95
N LEU A 24 14.71 -9.13 6.53
CA LEU A 24 14.70 -9.48 7.94
C LEU A 24 15.90 -10.36 8.32
N ALA A 25 16.19 -11.38 7.51
CA ALA A 25 17.32 -12.27 7.73
C ALA A 25 18.65 -11.51 7.73
N LEU A 26 18.86 -10.60 6.77
CA LEU A 26 20.04 -9.73 6.73
C LEU A 26 20.16 -8.90 8.01
N LEU A 27 19.06 -8.32 8.48
CA LEU A 27 19.04 -7.49 9.68
C LEU A 27 19.39 -8.29 10.94
N ILE A 28 18.91 -9.54 11.04
CA ILE A 28 19.26 -10.47 12.10
C ILE A 28 20.76 -10.84 12.03
N ILE A 29 21.30 -11.14 10.84
CA ILE A 29 22.72 -11.48 10.67
C ILE A 29 23.62 -10.33 11.12
N ILE A 30 23.29 -9.09 10.73
CA ILE A 30 24.03 -7.90 11.16
C ILE A 30 23.98 -7.78 12.69
N LEU A 31 22.80 -7.95 13.29
CA LEU A 31 22.66 -7.87 14.75
C LEU A 31 23.49 -8.94 15.47
N LEU A 32 23.46 -10.18 15.00
CA LEU A 32 24.26 -11.28 15.54
C LEU A 32 25.76 -11.01 15.42
N PHE A 33 26.21 -10.39 14.33
CA PHE A 33 27.62 -10.05 14.13
C PHE A 33 28.12 -9.02 15.14
N PHE A 34 27.35 -7.96 15.43
CA PHE A 34 27.78 -6.88 16.31
C PHE A 34 27.51 -7.13 17.79
N VAL A 35 26.43 -7.82 18.13
CA VAL A 35 25.93 -7.94 19.52
C VAL A 35 25.96 -9.38 20.03
N GLY A 36 26.13 -10.37 19.14
CA GLY A 36 25.94 -11.78 19.47
C GLY A 36 24.47 -12.14 19.69
N ILE A 37 24.23 -13.32 20.26
CA ILE A 37 22.87 -13.79 20.57
C ILE A 37 22.41 -13.11 21.87
N ASN A 38 21.66 -12.02 21.72
CA ASN A 38 20.97 -11.38 22.83
C ASN A 38 19.47 -11.35 22.54
N VAL A 39 18.71 -12.06 23.39
CA VAL A 39 17.27 -12.27 23.22
C VAL A 39 16.51 -10.96 23.19
N VAL A 40 16.86 -10.00 24.05
CA VAL A 40 16.16 -8.70 24.16
C VAL A 40 16.29 -7.90 22.86
N TYR A 41 17.50 -7.85 22.29
CA TYR A 41 17.72 -7.15 21.03
C TYR A 41 17.04 -7.85 19.85
N LEU A 42 17.08 -9.19 19.81
CA LEU A 42 16.39 -9.96 18.78
C LEU A 42 14.88 -9.73 18.81
N THR A 43 14.26 -9.81 20.00
CA THR A 43 12.82 -9.55 20.16
C THR A 43 12.44 -8.12 19.76
N THR A 44 13.29 -7.15 20.10
CA THR A 44 13.08 -5.74 19.75
C THR A 44 13.09 -5.54 18.24
N VAL A 45 14.06 -6.14 17.53
CA VAL A 45 14.13 -6.06 16.07
C VAL A 45 12.92 -6.70 15.40
N LEU A 46 12.50 -7.89 15.85
CA LEU A 46 11.31 -8.56 15.32
C LEU A 46 10.04 -7.73 15.52
N PHE A 47 9.89 -7.12 16.70
CA PHE A 47 8.74 -6.29 17.01
C PHE A 47 8.72 -5.01 16.16
N MET A 48 9.86 -4.31 16.08
CA MET A 48 10.00 -3.11 15.25
C MET A 48 9.75 -3.39 13.77
N TYR A 49 10.30 -4.49 13.24
CA TYR A 49 10.08 -4.90 11.86
C TYR A 49 8.60 -5.19 11.58
N THR A 50 7.93 -5.89 12.51
CA THR A 50 6.48 -6.16 12.42
C THR A 50 5.65 -4.88 12.43
N LEU A 51 5.96 -3.94 13.33
CA LEU A 51 5.30 -2.64 13.40
C LEU A 51 5.46 -1.83 12.11
N LEU A 52 6.66 -1.84 11.52
CA LEU A 52 6.92 -1.21 10.23
C LEU A 52 6.04 -1.82 9.14
N LEU A 53 5.92 -3.15 9.07
CA LEU A 53 5.07 -3.83 8.09
C LEU A 53 3.56 -3.56 8.28
N LEU A 54 3.13 -3.20 9.49
CA LEU A 54 1.74 -2.84 9.81
C LEU A 54 1.34 -1.42 9.38
N LEU A 55 2.32 -0.55 9.10
CA LEU A 55 2.02 0.83 8.67
C LEU A 55 1.14 0.82 7.42
N LYS A 56 0.10 1.68 7.43
CA LYS A 56 -0.87 1.78 6.31
C LYS A 56 -0.20 2.06 4.96
N ARG A 57 0.93 2.76 4.97
CA ARG A 57 1.77 3.04 3.80
C ARG A 57 2.39 1.79 3.16
N ASN A 58 2.56 0.72 3.92
CA ASN A 58 3.14 -0.53 3.45
C ASN A 58 2.09 -1.53 2.94
N ARG A 59 0.81 -1.21 3.08
CA ARG A 59 -0.30 -1.98 2.51
C ARG A 59 -0.17 -2.04 0.99
N ILE A 60 -0.47 -3.20 0.40
CA ILE A 60 -0.61 -3.32 -1.05
C ILE A 60 -2.06 -3.25 -1.40
N ILE A 61 -2.49 -2.19 -2.08
CA ILE A 61 -3.83 -2.14 -2.65
C ILE A 61 -3.83 -3.01 -3.91
N TYR A 62 -4.57 -4.11 -3.88
CA TYR A 62 -4.68 -5.02 -5.02
C TYR A 62 -6.01 -4.89 -5.74
N LYS A 63 -7.00 -4.25 -5.12
CA LYS A 63 -8.32 -4.05 -5.73
C LYS A 63 -9.04 -2.86 -5.12
N ILE A 64 -9.76 -2.12 -5.95
CA ILE A 64 -10.62 -1.00 -5.58
C ILE A 64 -11.96 -1.19 -6.26
N GLU A 65 -13.05 -1.15 -5.48
CA GLU A 65 -14.42 -1.20 -5.99
C GLU A 65 -15.13 0.13 -5.70
N PHE A 66 -15.84 0.63 -6.71
CA PHE A 66 -16.66 1.82 -6.66
C PHE A 66 -18.12 1.41 -6.74
N ASN A 67 -18.87 1.73 -5.68
CA ASN A 67 -20.30 1.50 -5.62
C ASN A 67 -21.05 2.83 -5.63
N ASP A 68 -21.53 3.19 -6.82
CA ASP A 68 -22.25 4.45 -7.04
C ASP A 68 -23.65 4.45 -6.42
N SER A 69 -24.27 3.29 -6.14
CA SER A 69 -25.58 3.24 -5.47
C SER A 69 -25.49 3.55 -3.99
N THR A 70 -24.46 3.02 -3.31
CA THR A 70 -24.23 3.27 -1.88
C THR A 70 -23.33 4.48 -1.63
N LYS A 71 -22.75 5.08 -2.70
CA LYS A 71 -21.73 6.14 -2.63
C LYS A 71 -20.54 5.73 -1.76
N GLU A 72 -20.06 4.49 -1.94
CA GLU A 72 -18.94 3.94 -1.19
C GLU A 72 -17.82 3.41 -2.10
N LEU A 73 -16.60 3.67 -1.67
CA LEU A 73 -15.36 3.12 -2.22
C LEU A 73 -14.88 2.02 -1.26
N LYS A 74 -14.67 0.82 -1.80
CA LYS A 74 -14.15 -0.32 -1.06
C LYS A 74 -12.73 -0.64 -1.53
N LEU A 75 -11.79 -0.54 -0.60
CA LEU A 75 -10.38 -0.85 -0.82
C LEU A 75 -10.07 -2.24 -0.31
N PHE A 76 -9.43 -3.06 -1.14
CA PHE A 76 -8.91 -4.34 -0.73
C PHE A 76 -7.39 -4.31 -0.77
N TYR A 77 -6.78 -4.76 0.31
CA TYR A 77 -5.34 -4.66 0.48
C TYR A 77 -4.75 -5.87 1.19
N TYR A 78 -3.46 -6.06 0.97
CA TYR A 78 -2.62 -6.93 1.80
C TYR A 78 -1.93 -6.10 2.88
N TYR A 79 -2.03 -6.50 4.15
CA TYR A 79 -1.22 -6.02 5.27
C TYR A 79 -0.29 -7.13 5.76
N LEU A 80 0.79 -6.77 6.47
CA LEU A 80 1.82 -7.76 6.89
C LEU A 80 2.25 -8.67 5.72
N ILE A 81 2.38 -8.09 4.52
CA ILE A 81 2.79 -8.76 3.28
C ILE A 81 1.74 -9.67 2.64
N PHE A 82 0.96 -10.44 3.41
CA PHE A 82 0.09 -11.51 2.87
C PHE A 82 -1.34 -11.54 3.42
N PHE A 83 -1.62 -10.92 4.56
CA PHE A 83 -2.98 -10.95 5.12
C PHE A 83 -3.90 -10.03 4.34
N ARG A 84 -5.05 -10.56 3.91
CA ARG A 84 -6.06 -9.76 3.21
C ARG A 84 -6.89 -8.95 4.21
N GLY A 85 -7.13 -7.70 3.87
CA GLY A 85 -8.06 -6.81 4.56
C GLY A 85 -8.87 -6.01 3.55
N SER A 86 -9.95 -5.41 4.04
CA SER A 86 -10.73 -4.44 3.28
C SER A 86 -11.11 -3.26 4.13
N GLU A 87 -11.27 -2.09 3.51
CA GLU A 87 -11.70 -0.86 4.18
C GLU A 87 -12.71 -0.13 3.29
N ASN A 88 -13.89 0.16 3.86
CA ASN A 88 -14.93 0.93 3.19
C ASN A 88 -14.78 2.42 3.53
N ILE A 89 -14.93 3.25 2.50
CA ILE A 89 -14.78 4.70 2.56
C ILE A 89 -15.97 5.30 1.82
N ASN A 90 -16.81 6.01 2.56
CA ASN A 90 -17.87 6.79 1.95
C ASN A 90 -17.26 7.88 1.05
N TYR A 91 -17.80 8.06 -0.15
CA TYR A 91 -17.31 9.03 -1.13
C TYR A 91 -17.07 10.40 -0.51
N HIS A 92 -17.98 10.91 0.34
CA HIS A 92 -17.83 12.20 1.02
C HIS A 92 -16.53 12.33 1.83
N LYS A 93 -16.03 11.23 2.40
CA LYS A 93 -14.78 11.19 3.17
C LYS A 93 -13.56 10.80 2.34
N THR A 94 -13.72 10.40 1.09
CA THR A 94 -12.60 10.05 0.20
C THR A 94 -11.84 11.31 -0.20
N VAL A 95 -10.57 11.40 0.16
CA VAL A 95 -9.65 12.42 -0.35
C VAL A 95 -8.52 11.68 -1.05
N TYR A 96 -8.09 12.18 -2.20
CA TYR A 96 -6.96 11.59 -2.91
C TYR A 96 -5.99 12.69 -3.35
N LYS A 97 -4.73 12.28 -3.56
CA LYS A 97 -3.68 13.17 -4.03
C LYS A 97 -2.73 12.38 -4.92
N MET A 98 -2.35 12.95 -6.05
CA MET A 98 -1.19 12.49 -6.82
C MET A 98 0.04 13.26 -6.34
N SER A 99 1.07 12.55 -5.88
CA SER A 99 2.31 13.19 -5.40
C SER A 99 3.55 12.42 -5.82
N LEU A 100 4.65 13.15 -6.04
CA LEU A 100 5.97 12.57 -6.26
C LEU A 100 6.57 12.20 -4.90
N LYS A 101 6.75 10.90 -4.65
CA LYS A 101 7.34 10.38 -3.41
C LYS A 101 8.61 9.60 -3.66
N ARG A 102 9.63 9.86 -2.86
CA ARG A 102 10.85 9.05 -2.82
C ARG A 102 10.66 7.85 -1.90
N TYR A 103 11.16 6.69 -2.35
CA TYR A 103 11.16 5.46 -1.59
C TYR A 103 12.59 4.93 -1.48
N GLY A 104 13.18 5.01 -0.29
CA GLY A 104 14.61 4.72 -0.08
C GLY A 104 15.51 5.69 -0.86
N PHE A 105 16.60 5.17 -1.42
CA PHE A 105 17.58 5.94 -2.22
C PHE A 105 17.21 6.06 -3.72
N GLY A 106 15.99 5.67 -4.12
CA GLY A 106 15.54 5.68 -5.51
C GLY A 106 15.03 7.04 -6.01
N SER A 107 14.63 7.06 -7.29
CA SER A 107 13.96 8.19 -7.92
C SER A 107 12.62 8.51 -7.26
N ALA A 108 12.16 9.75 -7.43
CA ALA A 108 10.81 10.13 -7.03
C ALA A 108 9.81 9.44 -7.97
N ILE A 109 8.85 8.73 -7.39
CA ILE A 109 7.84 7.96 -8.12
C ILE A 109 6.49 8.63 -7.91
N GLU A 110 5.77 8.84 -9.01
CA GLU A 110 4.39 9.31 -8.98
C GLU A 110 3.53 8.29 -8.22
N THR A 111 2.88 8.76 -7.16
CA THR A 111 2.12 7.92 -6.22
C THR A 111 0.74 8.52 -6.01
N LEU A 112 -0.28 7.72 -6.24
CA LEU A 112 -1.65 8.02 -5.87
C LEU A 112 -1.84 7.65 -4.40
N GLU A 113 -2.15 8.64 -3.59
CA GLU A 113 -2.41 8.51 -2.16
C GLU A 113 -3.92 8.57 -1.92
N LEU A 114 -4.45 7.61 -1.18
CA LEU A 114 -5.85 7.59 -0.77
C LEU A 114 -5.98 7.87 0.72
N PHE A 115 -6.93 8.72 1.07
CA PHE A 115 -7.21 9.15 2.43
C PHE A 115 -8.70 9.00 2.75
N LYS A 116 -8.98 8.66 4.01
CA LYS A 116 -10.29 8.74 4.65
C LYS A 116 -10.28 9.94 5.58
N GLY A 117 -10.82 11.07 5.11
CA GLY A 117 -10.61 12.37 5.74
C GLY A 117 -9.13 12.75 5.73
N LYS A 118 -8.52 12.82 6.92
CA LYS A 118 -7.08 13.12 7.08
C LYS A 118 -6.19 11.87 7.21
N ILE A 119 -6.79 10.67 7.29
CA ILE A 119 -6.05 9.43 7.57
C ILE A 119 -5.70 8.74 6.26
N LEU A 120 -4.40 8.52 6.00
CA LEU A 120 -3.94 7.72 4.87
C LEU A 120 -4.47 6.29 5.00
N VAL A 121 -5.10 5.77 3.95
CA VAL A 121 -5.61 4.39 3.92
C VAL A 121 -4.75 3.47 3.06
N GLY A 122 -4.05 4.03 2.07
CA GLY A 122 -3.06 3.32 1.26
C GLY A 122 -2.49 4.19 0.15
N GLU A 123 -1.47 3.67 -0.52
CA GLU A 123 -0.75 4.32 -1.62
C GLU A 123 -0.62 3.35 -2.80
N ILE A 124 -0.76 3.86 -4.02
CA ILE A 124 -0.56 3.13 -5.28
C ILE A 124 0.56 3.84 -6.04
N ARG A 125 1.61 3.11 -6.40
CA ARG A 125 2.78 3.67 -7.08
C ARG A 125 2.65 3.42 -8.58
N LYS A 126 2.91 4.45 -9.39
CA LYS A 126 2.91 4.38 -10.85
C LYS A 126 4.08 3.57 -11.41
N GLU A 127 5.21 3.65 -10.71
CA GLU A 127 6.41 2.88 -11.04
C GLU A 127 6.91 2.05 -9.85
N GLY A 128 7.86 1.16 -10.13
CA GLY A 128 8.44 0.25 -9.13
C GLY A 128 8.06 -1.22 -9.35
N LYS A 129 8.24 -2.05 -8.33
CA LYS A 129 8.05 -3.51 -8.45
C LYS A 129 6.59 -3.97 -8.39
N TRP A 130 5.66 -3.06 -8.03
CA TRP A 130 4.25 -3.35 -7.71
C TRP A 130 3.36 -2.41 -8.51
N LYS A 131 3.34 -2.62 -9.83
CA LYS A 131 2.75 -1.68 -10.77
C LYS A 131 1.29 -1.99 -10.95
N TRP A 132 0.45 -1.00 -10.72
CA TRP A 132 -0.76 -0.90 -11.51
C TRP A 132 -0.33 -0.41 -12.90
N THR A 133 -0.99 -0.86 -13.96
CA THR A 133 -0.73 -0.32 -15.29
C THR A 133 -0.99 1.19 -15.29
N GLU A 134 -0.23 1.94 -16.09
CA GLU A 134 -0.39 3.38 -16.19
C GLU A 134 -1.83 3.76 -16.57
N ASP A 135 -2.44 2.99 -17.49
CA ASP A 135 -3.84 3.14 -17.87
C ASP A 135 -4.79 2.93 -16.69
N ASN A 136 -4.56 1.91 -15.84
CA ASN A 136 -5.40 1.67 -14.67
C ASN A 136 -5.28 2.81 -13.66
N ILE A 137 -4.09 3.37 -13.45
CA ILE A 137 -3.89 4.50 -12.55
C ILE A 137 -4.56 5.76 -13.12
N ASN A 138 -4.38 6.04 -14.41
CA ASN A 138 -4.98 7.19 -15.06
C ASN A 138 -6.52 7.11 -15.04
N ASN A 139 -7.10 5.93 -15.26
CA ASN A 139 -8.55 5.73 -15.17
C ASN A 139 -9.05 5.83 -13.73
N LEU A 140 -8.31 5.30 -12.76
CA LEU A 140 -8.61 5.45 -11.35
C LEU A 140 -8.59 6.93 -10.93
N ASP A 141 -7.59 7.68 -11.36
CA ASP A 141 -7.43 9.11 -11.10
C ASP A 141 -8.61 9.92 -11.66
N LYS A 142 -9.02 9.66 -12.90
CA LYS A 142 -10.23 10.25 -13.51
C LYS A 142 -11.49 9.96 -12.68
N LYS A 143 -11.69 8.71 -12.26
CA LYS A 143 -12.87 8.33 -11.46
C LYS A 143 -12.87 9.02 -10.09
N LEU A 144 -11.71 9.08 -9.42
CA LEU A 144 -11.56 9.77 -8.14
C LEU A 144 -11.77 11.28 -8.26
N THR A 145 -11.35 11.89 -9.38
CA THR A 145 -11.60 13.30 -9.70
C THR A 145 -13.10 13.57 -9.78
N ILE A 146 -13.85 12.73 -10.51
CA ILE A 146 -15.31 12.86 -10.64
C ILE A 146 -16.01 12.75 -9.27
N ILE A 147 -15.60 11.78 -8.45
CA ILE A 147 -16.16 11.57 -7.11
C ILE A 147 -15.83 12.72 -6.15
N THR A 148 -14.67 13.36 -6.33
CA THR A 148 -14.27 14.48 -5.47
C THR A 148 -14.96 15.78 -5.89
N ASN A 149 -15.09 16.02 -7.20
CA ASN A 149 -15.76 17.22 -7.74
C ASN A 149 -17.28 17.19 -7.52
N SER A 150 -17.91 16.02 -7.57
CA SER A 150 -19.35 15.84 -7.25
C SER A 150 -19.72 16.07 -5.78
N LYS A 151 -18.75 16.43 -4.91
CA LYS A 151 -19.01 16.91 -3.56
C LYS A 151 -19.17 18.43 -3.48
N ILE A 152 -18.67 19.14 -4.50
CA ILE A 152 -18.57 20.60 -4.53
C ILE A 152 -19.84 21.21 -5.14
N THR A 153 -20.61 20.41 -5.87
CA THR A 153 -21.99 20.68 -6.30
C THR A 153 -23.02 20.09 -5.35
#